data_AF-A0A838K583-F1
#
_entry.id   AF-A0A838K583-F1
#
_cell.length_a   1.000
_cell.length_b   1.000
_cell.length_c   1.000
_cell.angle_alpha   90.00
_cell.angle_beta   90.00
_cell.angle_gamma   90.00
#
_symmetry.space_group_name_H-M   'P 1'
#
loop_
_entity.id
_entity.type
_entity.pdbx_description
1 polymer ?
#
loop_
_entity_poly.entity_id
_entity_poly.type
_entity_poly.pdbx_seq_one_letter_code
_entity_poly.pdbx_strand_id
1 'polypeptide(L)'
;MDTHRLTPDRYVSLLRSESTRFGALLSRAEPTAPVPSCPDWDAADLLWHLTEVQWFWASIAGERLRDPSGLGERRPARPPAYADLLTQFAQTTATLADALADADDAEPAYTWLPGEQTVGFIRRRQAHEVLIHRVDA
;
A
#
# COMPACT_ATOMS: atom_id res chain seq x y z
N MET A 1 -17.51 -20.11 -6.80
CA MET A 1 -16.93 -18.76 -6.70
C MET A 1 -17.73 -17.99 -5.69
N ASP A 2 -17.08 -17.41 -4.69
CA ASP A 2 -17.70 -16.51 -3.71
C ASP A 2 -18.17 -15.24 -4.44
N THR A 3 -19.49 -15.10 -4.64
CA THR A 3 -20.13 -14.14 -5.55
C THR A 3 -20.06 -12.69 -5.10
N HIS A 4 -19.37 -12.40 -3.99
CA HIS A 4 -19.29 -11.07 -3.39
C HIS A 4 -17.91 -10.40 -3.53
N ARG A 5 -16.91 -11.10 -4.09
CA ARG A 5 -15.56 -10.53 -4.28
C ARG A 5 -15.46 -9.81 -5.62
N LEU A 6 -14.77 -8.66 -5.64
CA LEU A 6 -14.39 -8.02 -6.89
C LEU A 6 -13.38 -8.89 -7.64
N THR A 7 -13.25 -8.70 -8.95
CA THR A 7 -12.21 -9.37 -9.72
C THR A 7 -10.81 -8.87 -9.32
N PRO A 8 -9.75 -9.69 -9.49
CA PRO A 8 -8.39 -9.28 -9.20
C PRO A 8 -8.00 -7.95 -9.89
N ASP A 9 -8.27 -7.83 -11.20
CA ASP A 9 -8.00 -6.61 -11.96
C ASP A 9 -8.73 -5.39 -11.39
N ARG A 10 -9.94 -5.59 -10.85
CA ARG A 10 -10.69 -4.48 -10.26
C ARG A 10 -10.05 -3.97 -8.98
N TYR A 11 -9.52 -4.86 -8.13
CA TYR A 11 -8.78 -4.44 -6.94
C TYR A 11 -7.48 -3.71 -7.31
N VAL A 12 -6.72 -4.20 -8.29
CA VAL A 12 -5.49 -3.54 -8.75
C VAL A 12 -5.80 -2.16 -9.35
N SER A 13 -6.87 -2.06 -10.15
CA SER A 13 -7.35 -0.78 -10.69
C SER A 13 -7.70 0.22 -9.58
N LEU A 14 -8.41 -0.23 -8.54
CA LEU A 14 -8.76 0.60 -7.38
C LEU A 14 -7.52 1.03 -6.60
N LEU A 15 -6.57 0.12 -6.34
CA LEU A 15 -5.30 0.44 -5.70
C LEU A 15 -4.59 1.58 -6.45
N ARG A 16 -4.43 1.46 -7.78
CA ARG A 16 -3.78 2.50 -8.59
C ARG A 16 -4.53 3.83 -8.55
N SER A 17 -5.85 3.82 -8.77
CA SER A 17 -6.63 5.05 -8.85
C SER A 17 -6.72 5.77 -7.52
N GLU A 18 -6.92 5.03 -6.43
CA GLU A 18 -7.04 5.61 -5.09
C GLU A 18 -5.67 6.07 -4.57
N SER A 19 -4.57 5.36 -4.84
CA SER A 19 -3.21 5.85 -4.56
C SER A 19 -2.93 7.16 -5.30
N THR A 20 -3.30 7.26 -6.57
CA THR A 20 -3.10 8.48 -7.36
C THR A 20 -3.85 9.66 -6.73
N ARG A 21 -5.10 9.44 -6.28
CA ARG A 21 -5.91 10.47 -5.61
C ARG A 21 -5.32 10.86 -4.26
N PHE A 22 -4.87 9.89 -3.47
CA PHE A 22 -4.20 10.11 -2.20
C PHE A 22 -2.95 10.98 -2.37
N GLY A 23 -2.05 10.62 -3.29
CA GLY A 23 -0.86 11.42 -3.58
C GLY A 23 -1.19 12.83 -4.11
N ALA A 24 -2.25 12.97 -4.92
CA ALA A 24 -2.70 14.27 -5.42
C ALA A 24 -3.24 15.19 -4.30
N LEU A 25 -3.95 14.64 -3.31
CA LEU A 25 -4.41 15.41 -2.14
C LEU A 25 -3.21 15.88 -1.32
N LEU A 26 -2.31 14.96 -0.99
CA LEU A 26 -1.14 15.24 -0.16
C LEU A 26 -0.13 16.18 -0.84
N SER A 27 0.01 16.13 -2.17
CA SER A 27 0.84 17.10 -2.90
C SER A 27 0.39 18.56 -2.77
N ARG A 28 -0.84 18.80 -2.30
CA ARG A 28 -1.43 20.13 -2.07
C ARG A 28 -1.52 20.49 -0.58
N ALA A 29 -1.21 19.54 0.30
CA ALA A 29 -1.23 19.74 1.74
C ALA A 29 0.12 20.28 2.22
N GLU A 30 0.09 21.09 3.28
CA GLU A 30 1.30 21.40 4.03
C GLU A 30 1.79 20.11 4.71
N PRO A 31 3.10 19.77 4.67
CA PRO A 31 3.61 18.52 5.24
C PRO A 31 3.24 18.32 6.71
N THR A 32 3.15 19.42 7.46
CA THR A 32 2.85 19.46 8.89
C THR A 32 1.35 19.65 9.20
N ALA A 33 0.48 19.61 8.18
CA ALA A 33 -0.96 19.70 8.40
C ALA A 33 -1.44 18.48 9.21
N PRO A 34 -2.20 18.66 10.30
CA PRO A 34 -2.65 17.55 11.13
C PRO A 34 -3.70 16.70 10.40
N VAL A 35 -3.64 15.38 10.60
CA VAL A 35 -4.63 14.43 10.08
C VAL A 35 -5.82 14.36 11.06
N PRO A 36 -7.05 14.75 10.66
CA PRO A 36 -8.16 14.85 11.60
C PRO A 36 -8.56 13.53 12.29
N SER A 37 -8.45 12.40 11.58
CA SER A 37 -8.76 11.06 12.10
C SER A 37 -7.61 10.45 12.92
N CYS A 38 -6.39 10.98 12.78
CA CYS A 38 -5.17 10.53 13.46
C CYS A 38 -4.41 11.75 14.01
N PRO A 39 -4.86 12.34 15.15
CA PRO A 39 -4.36 13.64 15.60
C PRO A 39 -2.86 13.71 15.94
N ASP A 40 -2.22 12.57 16.15
CA ASP A 40 -0.78 12.47 16.40
C ASP A 40 0.05 12.49 15.11
N TRP A 41 -0.59 12.46 13.94
CA TRP A 41 0.07 12.40 12.63
C TRP A 41 -0.14 13.69 11.85
N ASP A 42 0.90 14.06 11.10
CA ASP A 42 0.78 15.05 10.04
C ASP A 42 0.64 14.40 8.63
N ALA A 43 0.44 15.24 7.62
CA ALA A 43 0.31 14.82 6.23
C ALA A 43 1.55 14.07 5.72
N ALA A 44 2.74 14.38 6.22
CA ALA A 44 3.96 13.67 5.89
C ALA A 44 4.03 12.30 6.56
N ASP A 45 3.54 12.16 7.79
CA ASP A 45 3.45 10.89 8.50
C ASP A 45 2.44 9.94 7.83
N LEU A 46 1.28 10.46 7.42
CA LEU A 46 0.29 9.68 6.67
C LEU A 46 0.84 9.20 5.32
N LEU A 47 1.53 10.08 4.58
CA LEU A 47 2.18 9.71 3.32
C LEU A 47 3.24 8.64 3.54
N TRP A 48 4.06 8.79 4.58
CA TRP A 48 5.11 7.86 4.90
C TRP A 48 4.56 6.49 5.30
N HIS A 49 3.58 6.46 6.20
CA HIS A 49 2.89 5.24 6.62
C HIS A 49 2.41 4.43 5.41
N LEU A 50 1.67 5.05 4.49
CA LEU A 50 1.15 4.32 3.34
C LEU A 50 2.26 3.87 2.38
N THR A 51 3.32 4.66 2.22
CA THR A 51 4.50 4.27 1.44
C THR A 51 5.14 3.01 2.02
N GLU A 52 5.31 2.94 3.33
CA GLU A 52 5.91 1.78 4.00
C GLU A 52 5.05 0.55 3.94
N VAL A 53 3.74 0.70 4.16
CA VAL A 53 2.78 -0.41 4.03
C VAL A 53 2.83 -0.96 2.61
N GLN A 54 2.78 -0.10 1.58
CA GLN A 54 2.81 -0.57 0.21
C GLN A 54 4.15 -1.21 -0.17
N TRP A 55 5.28 -0.68 0.33
CA TRP A 55 6.60 -1.28 0.11
C TRP A 55 6.70 -2.67 0.72
N PHE A 56 6.19 -2.85 1.95
CA PHE A 56 6.19 -4.13 2.64
C PHE A 56 5.40 -5.17 1.85
N TRP A 57 4.20 -4.80 1.39
CA TRP A 57 3.35 -5.69 0.60
C TRP A 57 3.87 -5.91 -0.82
N ALA A 58 4.55 -4.93 -1.41
CA ALA A 58 5.20 -5.09 -2.71
C ALA A 58 6.33 -6.12 -2.61
N SER A 59 7.10 -6.10 -1.53
CA SER A 59 8.17 -7.07 -1.28
C SER A 59 7.60 -8.48 -1.08
N ILE A 60 6.57 -8.63 -0.24
CA ILE A 60 5.93 -9.94 -0.02
C ILE A 60 5.30 -10.48 -1.29
N ALA A 61 4.52 -9.66 -1.99
CA ALA A 61 3.86 -10.08 -3.22
C ALA A 61 4.91 -10.37 -4.29
N GLY A 62 5.80 -9.43 -4.61
CA GLY A 62 6.78 -9.57 -5.69
C GLY A 62 7.71 -10.78 -5.54
N GLU A 63 8.12 -11.11 -4.32
CA GLU A 63 9.02 -12.25 -4.05
C GLU A 63 8.29 -13.50 -3.54
N ARG A 64 6.96 -13.46 -3.42
CA ARG A 64 6.10 -14.53 -2.85
C ARG A 64 6.60 -15.03 -1.48
N LEU A 65 7.08 -14.10 -0.65
CA LEU A 65 7.65 -14.44 0.65
C LEU A 65 6.62 -15.13 1.51
N ARG A 66 7.01 -16.20 2.21
CA ARG A 66 6.16 -16.97 3.14
C ARG A 66 6.40 -16.61 4.61
N ASP A 67 7.44 -15.83 4.85
CA ASP A 67 7.87 -15.33 6.15
C ASP A 67 8.43 -13.90 5.93
N PRO A 68 7.97 -12.88 6.68
CA PRO A 68 8.47 -11.53 6.56
C PRO A 68 9.75 -11.30 7.38
N SER A 69 10.28 -12.33 8.07
CA SER A 69 11.52 -12.21 8.82
C SER A 69 12.65 -11.67 7.93
N GLY A 70 13.41 -10.70 8.45
CA GLY A 70 14.46 -10.00 7.71
C GLY A 70 13.98 -8.85 6.80
N LEU A 71 12.68 -8.72 6.47
CA LEU A 71 12.22 -7.57 5.68
C LEU A 71 12.49 -6.24 6.39
N GLY A 72 12.40 -6.18 7.72
CA GLY A 72 12.68 -4.96 8.48
C GLY A 72 14.06 -4.37 8.20
N GLU A 73 15.06 -5.19 7.88
CA GLU A 73 16.43 -4.75 7.54
C GLU A 73 16.50 -4.10 6.15
N ARG A 74 15.53 -4.38 5.29
CA ARG A 74 15.41 -3.84 3.93
C ARG A 74 14.50 -2.61 3.87
N ARG A 75 13.93 -2.19 4.99
CA ARG A 75 12.99 -1.07 5.07
C ARG A 75 13.65 0.19 4.49
N PRO A 76 13.02 0.86 3.51
CA PRO A 76 13.57 2.08 2.96
C PRO A 76 13.64 3.15 4.05
N ALA A 77 14.64 4.02 3.96
CA ALA A 77 14.68 5.22 4.79
C ALA A 77 13.62 6.22 4.29
N ARG A 78 12.99 6.95 5.23
CA ARG A 78 12.08 8.05 4.90
C ARG A 78 12.86 9.16 4.19
N PRO A 79 12.47 9.58 2.97
CA PRO A 79 13.08 10.73 2.33
C PRO A 79 12.89 11.99 3.17
N PRO A 80 13.92 12.84 3.29
CA PRO A 80 13.82 14.05 4.11
C PRO A 80 12.96 15.13 3.46
N ALA A 81 12.89 15.17 2.13
CA ALA A 81 12.08 16.13 1.39
C ALA A 81 10.71 15.54 1.06
N TYR A 82 9.66 16.34 1.29
CA TYR A 82 8.28 15.91 1.05
C TYR A 82 8.01 15.54 -0.42
N ALA A 83 8.63 16.27 -1.37
CA ALA A 83 8.54 15.96 -2.80
C ALA A 83 9.18 14.61 -3.17
N ASP A 84 10.29 14.25 -2.52
CA ASP A 84 10.95 12.96 -2.73
C ASP A 84 10.11 11.83 -2.14
N LEU A 85 9.46 12.09 -1.00
CA LEU A 85 8.51 11.15 -0.40
C LEU A 85 7.28 10.91 -1.29
N LEU A 86 6.71 11.94 -1.90
CA LEU A 86 5.63 11.81 -2.89
C LEU A 86 6.08 10.98 -4.12
N THR A 87 7.31 11.20 -4.57
CA THR A 87 7.90 10.46 -5.68
C THR A 87 8.08 8.98 -5.33
N GLN A 88 8.61 8.70 -4.14
CA GLN A 88 8.80 7.34 -3.66
C GLN A 88 7.46 6.62 -3.45
N PHE A 89 6.45 7.31 -2.92
CA PHE A 89 5.10 6.76 -2.81
C PHE A 89 4.57 6.30 -4.17
N ALA A 90 4.64 7.15 -5.20
CA ALA A 90 4.17 6.82 -6.54
C ALA A 90 4.91 5.61 -7.14
N GLN A 91 6.23 5.54 -6.97
CA GLN A 91 7.06 4.40 -7.40
C GLN A 91 6.69 3.10 -6.66
N THR A 92 6.43 3.21 -5.36
CA THR A 92 6.07 2.08 -4.51
C THR A 92 4.67 1.56 -4.87
N THR A 93 3.70 2.45 -5.10
CA THR A 93 2.39 2.08 -5.64
C THR A 93 2.51 1.33 -6.95
N ALA A 94 3.33 1.82 -7.90
CA ALA A 94 3.51 1.16 -9.18
C ALA A 94 4.08 -0.26 -9.00
N THR A 95 5.13 -0.39 -8.20
CA THR A 95 5.77 -1.68 -7.88
C THR A 95 4.78 -2.67 -7.26
N LEU A 96 4.02 -2.23 -6.26
CA LEU A 96 3.00 -3.07 -5.63
C LEU A 96 1.94 -3.50 -6.63
N ALA A 97 1.42 -2.55 -7.41
CA ALA A 97 0.34 -2.83 -8.34
C ALA A 97 0.77 -3.72 -9.51
N ASP A 98 2.03 -3.65 -9.93
CA ASP A 98 2.61 -4.56 -10.93
C ASP A 98 2.79 -5.97 -10.34
N ALA A 99 3.38 -6.08 -9.13
CA ALA A 99 3.53 -7.36 -8.44
C ALA A 99 2.19 -8.07 -8.17
N LEU A 100 1.13 -7.29 -7.92
CA LEU A 100 -0.24 -7.78 -7.78
C LEU A 100 -0.97 -7.95 -9.12
N ALA A 101 -0.52 -7.40 -10.24
CA ALA A 101 -1.13 -7.70 -11.54
C ALA A 101 -0.61 -9.05 -12.06
N ASP A 102 0.66 -9.33 -11.83
CA ASP A 102 1.38 -10.50 -12.36
C ASP A 102 1.14 -11.79 -11.55
N ALA A 103 0.21 -11.78 -10.60
CA ALA A 103 0.02 -12.85 -9.62
C ALA A 103 -1.39 -13.47 -9.67
N ASP A 104 -1.47 -14.80 -9.58
CA ASP A 104 -2.74 -15.46 -9.32
C ASP A 104 -3.19 -15.25 -7.85
N ASP A 105 -4.48 -15.07 -7.64
CA ASP A 105 -5.08 -14.87 -6.31
C ASP A 105 -4.73 -15.99 -5.32
N ALA A 106 -4.60 -17.23 -5.79
CA ALA A 106 -4.32 -18.41 -4.97
C ALA A 106 -2.84 -18.61 -4.68
N GLU A 107 -1.94 -17.82 -5.29
CA GLU A 107 -0.50 -17.98 -5.05
C GLU A 107 -0.18 -17.79 -3.56
N PRO A 108 0.59 -18.73 -2.95
CA PRO A 108 0.94 -18.63 -1.54
C PRO A 108 1.82 -17.41 -1.27
N ALA A 109 1.40 -16.56 -0.33
CA ALA A 109 2.20 -15.46 0.20
C ALA A 109 1.97 -15.28 1.71
N TYR A 110 2.91 -14.68 2.41
CA TYR A 110 2.78 -14.39 3.83
C TYR A 110 1.62 -13.45 4.06
N THR A 111 0.82 -13.75 5.09
CA THR A 111 -0.06 -12.78 5.73
C THR A 111 -0.08 -13.09 7.22
N TRP A 112 -0.47 -12.11 8.03
CA TRP A 112 -0.64 -12.31 9.47
C TRP A 112 -1.89 -13.15 9.82
N LEU A 113 -2.78 -13.43 8.85
CA LEU A 113 -4.07 -14.07 9.10
C LEU A 113 -3.99 -15.56 8.73
N PRO A 114 -4.05 -16.48 9.72
CA PRO A 114 -4.11 -17.91 9.44
C PRO A 114 -5.28 -18.25 8.52
N GLY A 115 -5.02 -19.09 7.51
CA GLY A 115 -6.02 -19.47 6.50
C GLY A 115 -6.15 -18.50 5.31
N GLU A 116 -5.61 -17.29 5.39
CA GLU A 116 -5.66 -16.28 4.32
C GLU A 116 -4.24 -15.90 3.85
N GLN A 117 -3.40 -16.90 3.59
CA GLN A 117 -1.98 -16.72 3.23
C GLN A 117 -1.75 -16.75 1.71
N THR A 118 -2.38 -15.81 1.01
CA THR A 118 -2.38 -15.74 -0.46
C THR A 118 -2.21 -14.33 -0.97
N VAL A 119 -1.76 -14.19 -2.23
CA VAL A 119 -1.68 -12.87 -2.89
C VAL A 119 -3.07 -12.22 -3.00
N GLY A 120 -4.13 -13.01 -3.17
CA GLY A 120 -5.51 -12.51 -3.16
C GLY A 120 -5.87 -11.75 -1.89
N PHE A 121 -5.37 -12.16 -0.71
CA PHE A 121 -5.55 -11.40 0.53
C PHE A 121 -4.85 -10.04 0.46
N ILE A 122 -3.59 -10.02 0.02
CA ILE A 122 -2.76 -8.81 -0.09
C ILE A 122 -3.47 -7.79 -0.98
N ARG A 123 -3.95 -8.25 -2.14
CA ARG A 123 -4.64 -7.41 -3.12
C ARG A 123 -5.87 -6.71 -2.53
N ARG A 124 -6.70 -7.45 -1.80
CA ARG A 124 -7.88 -6.88 -1.10
C ARG A 124 -7.47 -5.92 0.00
N ARG A 125 -6.48 -6.30 0.82
CA ARG A 125 -6.01 -5.50 1.95
C ARG A 125 -5.44 -4.16 1.51
N GLN A 126 -4.69 -4.14 0.40
CA GLN A 126 -4.07 -2.93 -0.13
C GLN A 126 -5.07 -2.01 -0.82
N ALA A 127 -6.05 -2.54 -1.55
CA ALA A 127 -7.15 -1.73 -2.07
C ALA A 127 -7.99 -1.10 -0.93
N HIS A 128 -8.22 -1.82 0.18
CA HIS A 128 -8.90 -1.28 1.34
C HIS A 128 -8.07 -0.21 2.05
N GLU A 129 -6.77 -0.47 2.29
CA GLU A 129 -5.88 0.44 3.02
C GLU A 129 -5.83 1.83 2.37
N VAL A 130 -5.57 1.88 1.06
CA VAL A 130 -5.49 3.17 0.36
C VAL A 130 -6.82 3.89 0.31
N LEU A 131 -7.94 3.16 0.24
CA LEU A 131 -9.27 3.76 0.23
C LEU A 131 -9.59 4.46 1.55
N ILE A 132 -9.20 3.85 2.67
CA ILE A 132 -9.33 4.46 4.01
C ILE A 132 -8.40 5.65 4.14
N HIS A 133 -7.11 5.50 3.83
CA HIS A 133 -6.15 6.60 4.00
C HIS A 133 -6.34 7.76 3.02
N ARG A 134 -7.04 7.56 1.89
CA ARG A 134 -7.53 8.67 1.05
C ARG A 134 -8.66 9.48 1.72
N VAL A 135 -9.40 8.91 2.66
CA VAL A 135 -10.36 9.66 3.48
C VAL A 135 -9.64 10.43 4.58
N ASP A 136 -8.52 9.90 5.08
CA ASP A 136 -7.68 10.58 6.07
C ASP A 136 -6.90 11.78 5.49
N ALA A 137 -6.50 11.69 4.21
CA ALA A 137 -5.77 12.72 3.46
C ALA A 137 -6.66 13.88 2.96
#